data_AF-A0A7S0DLT4-F1
#
_entry.id   AF-A0A7S0DLT4-F1
#
_cell.length_a   1.000
_cell.length_b   1.000
_cell.length_c   1.000
_cell.angle_alpha   90.00
_cell.angle_beta   90.00
_cell.angle_gamma   90.00
#
_symmetry.space_group_name_H-M   'P 1'
#
loop_
_entity.id
_entity.type
_entity.pdbx_description
1 polymer ?
#
loop_
_entity_poly.entity_id
_entity_poly.type
_entity_poly.pdbx_seq_one_letter_code
_entity_poly.pdbx_strand_id
1 'polypeptide(L)'
;YLSDMFKSERKGDWNPVTGFDKKTQRSIAEYSRNPRHLEMYKWIDYVVTGIRHFSFVDDEKVKEYSIMQPTTRKTVVKWMHKLVQAVEKRLTKMLPNRFGNV
;
A
#
# COMPACT_ATOMS: atom_id res chain seq x y z
N TYR A 1 -9.31 -24.43 6.59
CA TYR A 1 -10.23 -23.49 5.91
C TYR A 1 -9.65 -22.08 5.75
N LEU A 2 -9.61 -21.21 6.77
CA LEU A 2 -8.97 -19.88 6.59
C LEU A 2 -7.44 -19.96 6.44
N SER A 3 -6.78 -20.93 7.09
CA SER A 3 -5.33 -21.14 6.93
C SER A 3 -4.93 -21.68 5.55
N ASP A 4 -5.85 -22.29 4.79
CA ASP A 4 -5.57 -22.85 3.47
C ASP A 4 -5.74 -21.80 2.37
N MET A 5 -6.66 -20.84 2.59
CA MET A 5 -6.85 -19.69 1.70
C MET A 5 -5.61 -18.78 1.63
N PHE A 6 -4.91 -18.59 2.76
CA PHE A 6 -3.63 -17.86 2.80
C PHE A 6 -2.42 -18.70 2.34
N LYS A 7 -2.58 -20.01 2.12
CA LYS A 7 -1.52 -20.89 1.57
C LYS A 7 -1.63 -21.03 0.05
N SER A 8 -2.83 -20.94 -0.54
CA SER A 8 -3.02 -21.07 -1.98
C SER A 8 -2.57 -19.84 -2.79
N GLU A 9 -2.49 -18.66 -2.18
CA GLU A 9 -1.98 -17.44 -2.86
C GLU A 9 -0.45 -17.37 -2.95
N ARG A 10 0.29 -18.33 -2.36
CA ARG A 10 1.77 -18.39 -2.42
C ARG A 10 2.33 -19.30 -3.52
N LYS A 11 1.56 -19.59 -4.59
CA LYS A 11 2.03 -20.38 -5.75
C LYS A 11 2.03 -19.65 -7.09
N GLY A 12 1.78 -18.34 -7.09
CA GLY A 12 2.25 -17.45 -8.13
C GLY A 12 3.08 -16.40 -7.43
N ASP A 13 4.38 -16.39 -7.65
CA ASP A 13 5.30 -15.39 -7.13
C ASP A 13 5.00 -14.05 -7.83
N TRP A 14 3.84 -13.46 -7.52
CA TRP A 14 3.51 -12.12 -7.93
C TRP A 14 4.37 -11.19 -7.08
N ASN A 15 5.57 -10.93 -7.58
CA ASN A 15 6.41 -9.89 -7.06
C ASN A 15 5.90 -8.56 -7.65
N PRO A 16 5.22 -7.69 -6.88
CA PRO A 16 4.70 -6.41 -7.37
C PRO A 16 5.76 -5.54 -8.04
N VAL A 17 7.04 -5.83 -7.83
CA VAL A 17 8.18 -5.05 -8.27
C VAL A 17 8.66 -5.44 -9.67
N THR A 18 8.40 -6.67 -10.15
CA THR A 18 8.96 -7.16 -11.43
C THR A 18 8.38 -6.48 -12.67
N GLY A 19 7.16 -5.94 -12.58
CA GLY A 19 6.52 -5.16 -13.66
C GLY A 19 7.00 -3.71 -13.77
N PHE A 20 7.89 -3.26 -12.88
CA PHE A 20 8.42 -1.90 -12.89
C PHE A 20 9.82 -1.82 -13.50
N ASP A 21 10.18 -0.67 -14.08
CA ASP A 21 11.52 -0.43 -14.62
C ASP A 21 12.60 -0.54 -13.52
N LYS A 22 13.83 -0.93 -13.89
CA LYS A 22 14.94 -1.16 -12.94
C LYS A 22 15.26 0.04 -12.03
N LYS A 23 14.91 1.28 -12.42
CA LYS A 23 15.11 2.47 -11.59
C LYS A 23 14.01 2.57 -10.53
N THR A 24 12.76 2.31 -10.91
CA THR A 24 11.64 2.22 -9.98
C THR A 24 11.77 1.04 -9.01
N GLN A 25 12.28 -0.11 -9.46
CA GLN A 25 12.55 -1.25 -8.56
C GLN A 25 13.58 -0.89 -7.47
N ARG A 26 14.65 -0.19 -7.86
CA ARG A 26 15.68 0.29 -6.93
C ARG A 26 15.13 1.33 -5.95
N SER A 27 14.32 2.27 -6.41
CA SER A 27 13.71 3.26 -5.52
C SER A 27 12.74 2.61 -4.54
N ILE A 28 11.93 1.64 -4.96
CA ILE A 28 11.07 0.87 -4.05
C ILE A 28 11.91 0.16 -2.98
N ALA A 29 12.98 -0.53 -3.39
CA ALA A 29 13.88 -1.22 -2.47
C ALA A 29 14.57 -0.26 -1.48
N GLU A 30 14.90 0.95 -1.91
CA GLU A 30 15.47 1.99 -1.06
C GLU A 30 14.43 2.57 -0.09
N TYR A 31 13.21 2.84 -0.55
CA TYR A 31 12.11 3.33 0.29
C TYR A 31 11.66 2.29 1.31
N SER A 32 11.68 1.00 0.97
CA SER A 32 11.35 -0.11 1.88
C SER A 32 12.39 -0.33 2.97
N ARG A 33 13.61 0.23 2.83
CA ARG A 33 14.61 0.23 3.92
C ARG A 33 14.22 1.13 5.07
N ASN A 34 13.34 2.12 4.86
CA ASN A 34 12.83 2.93 5.95
C ASN A 34 11.71 2.16 6.68
N PRO A 35 11.94 1.72 7.94
CA PRO A 35 10.97 0.90 8.67
C PRO A 35 9.62 1.63 8.84
N ARG A 36 9.61 2.96 8.96
CA ARG A 36 8.36 3.72 9.07
C ARG A 36 7.53 3.67 7.79
N HIS A 37 8.15 3.66 6.63
CA HIS A 37 7.44 3.57 5.36
C HIS A 37 6.84 2.18 5.16
N LEU A 38 7.58 1.14 5.55
CA LEU A 38 7.12 -0.24 5.49
C LEU A 38 5.92 -0.47 6.42
N GLU A 39 5.95 0.05 7.65
CA GLU A 39 4.82 -0.04 8.58
C GLU A 39 3.58 0.69 8.06
N MET A 40 3.74 1.88 7.47
CA MET A 40 2.60 2.60 6.88
C MET A 40 2.02 1.88 5.67
N TYR A 41 2.87 1.26 4.84
CA TYR A 41 2.41 0.42 3.74
C TYR A 41 1.58 -0.76 4.24
N LYS A 42 2.04 -1.49 5.26
CA LYS A 42 1.29 -2.59 5.87
C LYS A 42 -0.08 -2.14 6.38
N TRP A 43 -0.15 -1.00 7.06
CA TRP A 43 -1.42 -0.44 7.53
C TRP A 43 -2.37 -0.09 6.38
N ILE A 44 -1.88 0.54 5.32
CA ILE A 44 -2.68 0.89 4.15
C ILE A 44 -3.17 -0.37 3.45
N ASP A 45 -2.27 -1.32 3.20
CA ASP A 45 -2.58 -2.60 2.57
C ASP A 45 -3.66 -3.35 3.37
N TYR A 46 -3.52 -3.43 4.69
CA TYR A 46 -4.50 -4.07 5.56
C TYR A 46 -5.87 -3.40 5.55
N VAL A 47 -5.92 -2.06 5.51
CA VAL A 47 -7.16 -1.31 5.44
C VAL A 47 -7.83 -1.47 4.07
N VAL A 48 -7.05 -1.40 2.99
CA VAL A 48 -7.56 -1.46 1.61
C VAL A 48 -8.01 -2.87 1.23
N THR A 49 -7.19 -3.89 1.49
CA THR A 49 -7.53 -5.29 1.18
C THR A 49 -8.73 -5.78 1.99
N GLY A 50 -8.86 -5.33 3.24
CA GLY A 50 -9.98 -5.66 4.10
C GLY A 50 -11.22 -4.76 3.92
N ILE A 51 -11.19 -3.79 3.00
CA ILE A 51 -12.25 -2.77 2.81
C ILE A 51 -12.69 -2.18 4.16
N ARG A 52 -11.72 -1.86 5.02
CA ARG A 52 -11.98 -1.39 6.39
C ARG A 52 -12.10 0.12 6.42
N HIS A 53 -12.87 0.63 7.37
CA HIS A 53 -12.91 2.06 7.62
C HIS A 53 -11.59 2.53 8.25
N PHE A 54 -11.10 3.74 7.93
CA PHE A 54 -9.83 4.23 8.47
C PHE A 54 -9.82 4.40 10.00
N SER A 55 -10.98 4.48 10.66
CA SER A 55 -11.05 4.47 12.13
C SER A 55 -10.64 3.14 12.77
N PHE A 56 -10.58 2.06 11.98
CA PHE A 56 -10.17 0.74 12.43
C PHE A 56 -8.77 0.75 13.06
N VAL A 57 -7.86 1.59 12.55
CA VAL A 57 -6.49 1.69 13.10
C VAL A 57 -6.44 2.39 14.46
N ASP A 58 -7.50 3.11 14.84
CA ASP A 58 -7.59 3.78 16.13
C ASP A 58 -8.16 2.85 17.22
N ASP A 59 -8.77 1.72 16.84
CA ASP A 59 -9.38 0.75 17.75
C ASP A 59 -8.34 0.16 18.72
N GLU A 60 -8.69 0.13 19.99
CA GLU A 60 -7.80 -0.30 21.07
C GLU A 60 -7.45 -1.79 20.97
N LYS A 61 -8.43 -2.64 20.60
CA LYS A 61 -8.19 -4.07 20.37
C LYS A 61 -7.27 -4.28 19.17
N VAL A 62 -7.42 -3.45 18.14
CA VAL A 62 -6.55 -3.52 16.96
C VAL A 62 -5.12 -3.14 17.34
N LYS A 63 -4.93 -2.12 18.17
CA LYS A 63 -3.59 -1.73 18.66
C LYS A 63 -2.98 -2.80 19.57
N GLU A 64 -3.79 -3.45 20.39
CA GLU A 64 -3.36 -4.48 21.35
C GLU A 64 -2.98 -5.79 20.63
N TYR A 65 -3.78 -6.24 19.66
CA TYR A 65 -3.60 -7.53 19.01
C TYR A 65 -2.85 -7.45 17.67
N SER A 66 -2.59 -6.26 17.12
CA SER A 66 -1.78 -6.14 15.90
C SER A 66 -0.29 -6.24 16.21
N ILE A 67 0.45 -6.95 15.35
CA ILE A 67 1.92 -7.01 15.37
C ILE A 67 2.53 -5.73 14.76
N MET A 68 1.71 -4.87 14.16
CA MET A 68 2.12 -3.63 13.50
C MET A 68 2.35 -2.51 14.51
N GLN A 69 3.25 -1.57 14.20
CA GLN A 69 3.45 -0.43 15.09
C GLN A 69 2.16 0.40 15.20
N PRO A 70 1.76 0.83 16.42
CA PRO A 70 0.56 1.64 16.60
C PRO A 70 0.62 2.91 15.75
N THR A 71 -0.47 3.20 15.08
CA THR A 71 -0.63 4.41 14.27
C THR A 71 -1.92 5.12 14.62
N THR A 72 -2.16 6.27 13.98
CA THR A 72 -3.41 6.99 14.09
C THR A 72 -4.08 7.07 12.72
N ARG A 73 -5.41 7.15 12.72
CA ARG A 73 -6.19 7.40 11.50
C ARG A 73 -5.67 8.62 10.74
N LYS A 74 -5.34 9.71 11.44
CA LYS A 74 -4.80 10.93 10.82
C LYS A 74 -3.52 10.64 10.02
N THR A 75 -2.63 9.85 10.59
CA THR A 75 -1.39 9.45 9.92
C THR A 75 -1.68 8.59 8.69
N VAL A 76 -2.51 7.56 8.82
CA VAL A 76 -2.85 6.65 7.72
C VAL A 76 -3.52 7.39 6.56
N VAL A 77 -4.50 8.25 6.85
CA VAL A 77 -5.18 9.07 5.83
C VAL A 77 -4.20 9.98 5.10
N LYS A 78 -3.28 10.63 5.82
CA LYS A 78 -2.25 11.48 5.20
C LYS A 78 -1.37 10.69 4.23
N TRP A 79 -0.99 9.47 4.59
CA TRP A 79 -0.21 8.59 3.70
C TRP A 79 -1.03 8.08 2.52
N MET A 80 -2.29 7.74 2.73
CA MET A 80 -3.21 7.34 1.66
C MET A 80 -3.38 8.45 0.62
N HIS A 81 -3.56 9.71 1.05
CA HIS A 81 -3.63 10.85 0.12
C HIS A 81 -2.36 11.00 -0.72
N LYS A 82 -1.17 10.83 -0.10
CA LYS A 82 0.09 10.86 -0.83
C LYS A 82 0.20 9.72 -1.84
N LEU A 83 -0.25 8.52 -1.46
CA LEU A 83 -0.28 7.36 -2.34
C LEU A 83 -1.17 7.63 -3.55
N VAL A 84 -2.41 8.09 -3.33
CA VAL A 84 -3.36 8.43 -4.39
C VAL A 84 -2.78 9.48 -5.33
N GLN A 85 -2.24 10.59 -4.81
CA GLN A 85 -1.60 11.61 -5.63
C GLN A 85 -0.43 11.07 -6.48
N ALA A 86 0.35 10.13 -5.94
CA ALA A 86 1.44 9.52 -6.68
C ALA A 86 0.93 8.59 -7.78
N VAL A 87 -0.13 7.82 -7.51
CA VAL A 87 -0.80 6.96 -8.49
C VAL A 87 -1.42 7.81 -9.59
N GLU A 88 -2.16 8.87 -9.26
CA GLU A 88 -2.74 9.81 -10.21
C GLU A 88 -1.68 10.42 -11.12
N LYS A 89 -0.61 10.99 -10.55
CA LYS A 89 0.50 11.54 -11.33
C LYS A 89 1.11 10.51 -12.28
N ARG A 90 1.20 9.25 -11.86
CA ARG A 90 1.73 8.17 -12.69
C ARG A 90 0.75 7.80 -13.81
N LEU A 91 -0.54 7.70 -13.50
CA LEU A 91 -1.60 7.47 -14.47
C LEU A 91 -1.63 8.60 -15.51
N THR A 92 -1.59 9.87 -15.09
CA THR A 92 -1.52 11.02 -16.00
C THR A 92 -0.30 10.96 -16.92
N LYS A 93 0.86 10.51 -16.44
CA LYS A 93 2.06 10.33 -17.27
C LYS A 93 1.96 9.16 -18.24
N MET A 94 1.22 8.11 -17.87
CA MET A 94 1.03 6.91 -18.69
C MET A 94 -0.09 7.08 -19.73
N LEU A 95 -1.08 7.93 -19.43
CA LEU A 95 -2.09 8.32 -20.39
C LEU A 95 -1.42 9.14 -21.49
N PRO A 96 -1.46 8.70 -22.76
CA PRO A 96 -0.97 9.53 -23.85
C PRO A 96 -1.73 10.85 -23.86
N ASN A 97 -1.06 11.93 -24.22
CA ASN A 97 -1.60 13.30 -24.35
C ASN A 97 -2.78 13.44 -25.36
N ARG A 98 -3.35 12.33 -25.83
CA ARG A 98 -4.42 12.21 -26.83
C ARG A 98 -5.83 12.46 -26.31
N PHE A 99 -6.00 12.72 -25.02
CA PHE A 99 -7.29 13.18 -24.46
C PHE A 99 -7.39 14.70 -24.34
N GLY A 100 -6.35 15.44 -24.74
CA GLY A 100 -6.41 16.89 -24.92
C GLY A 100 -6.93 17.27 -26.31
N ASN A 101 -8.20 16.97 -26.59
CA ASN A 101 -8.96 17.73 -27.60
C ASN A 101 -9.84 18.72 -26.82
N VAL A 102 -9.29 19.90 -26.52
CA VAL A 102 -10.05 21.12 -26.27
C VAL A 102 -9.56 22.14 -27.29
#